data_AF-A0AAV5FDI8-F1
#
_entry.id   AF-A0AAV5FDI8-F1
#
_cell.length_a   1.000
_cell.length_b   1.000
_cell.length_c   1.000
_cell.angle_alpha   90.00
_cell.angle_beta   90.00
_cell.angle_gamma   90.00
#
_symmetry.space_group_name_H-M   'P 1'
#
loop_
_entity.id
_entity.type
_entity.pdbx_description
1 polymer ?
#
loop_
_entity_poly.entity_id
_entity_poly.type
_entity_poly.pdbx_seq_one_letter_code
_entity_poly.pdbx_strand_id
1 'polypeptide(L)'
;MSPYIGPEIRGTPDNGVAFPKLEQFHISKMSNLKSLSGLEKGDMPLLMNFRVVECPKLDSLPSCLEHCMALTNLHIEHADSLEAIDNIPSLIELEIRENSKLKMITNLRRLEDLKVINCLLLDIVQGVPSLRAVLLNERKSAKFPEWLQPEKPFMLRRLEIVGNEVLLDSCSSATAPHWSVIQNADHVWANLTDGSFYFSYSKSSGNIHRSARSLAQTSLHSTPSFTMPIAPQVEDVVSMDEVISSNEQIGQSTRRRWMRTDLLFTALLFVAAHIFFLSTKY
;
A
#
# COMPACT_ATOMS: atom_id res chain seq x y z
N MET A 1 13.84 -9.49 -33.40
CA MET A 1 14.19 -10.31 -32.21
C MET A 1 13.05 -11.27 -31.95
N SER A 2 13.36 -12.52 -31.59
CA SER A 2 12.34 -13.51 -31.23
C SER A 2 11.49 -12.98 -30.07
N PRO A 3 10.15 -13.11 -30.10
CA PRO A 3 9.30 -12.75 -28.97
C PRO A 3 9.29 -13.82 -27.88
N TYR A 4 10.05 -14.90 -28.04
CA TYR A 4 10.11 -16.01 -27.11
C TYR A 4 11.56 -16.26 -26.73
N ILE A 5 11.80 -16.49 -25.43
CA ILE A 5 13.01 -17.13 -24.94
C ILE A 5 12.63 -18.58 -24.67
N GLY A 6 13.15 -19.46 -25.52
CA GLY A 6 12.91 -20.89 -25.55
C GLY A 6 13.94 -21.70 -24.72
N PRO A 7 14.03 -23.03 -24.96
CA PRO A 7 14.97 -23.92 -24.27
C PRO A 7 16.45 -23.55 -24.49
N GLU A 8 16.77 -22.71 -25.47
CA GLU A 8 18.12 -22.20 -25.69
C GLU A 8 18.73 -21.49 -24.47
N ILE A 9 17.90 -20.88 -23.60
CA ILE A 9 18.39 -20.25 -22.36
C ILE A 9 18.98 -21.28 -21.40
N ARG A 10 18.46 -22.51 -21.41
CA ARG A 10 18.87 -23.57 -20.49
C ARG A 10 20.26 -24.13 -20.85
N GLY A 11 20.59 -24.13 -22.14
CA GLY A 11 21.80 -24.75 -22.66
C GLY A 11 21.86 -26.25 -22.37
N THR A 12 23.08 -26.77 -22.22
CA THR A 12 23.35 -28.19 -21.93
C THR A 12 24.12 -28.30 -20.61
N PRO A 13 23.45 -28.24 -19.44
CA PRO A 13 24.14 -28.25 -18.16
C PRO A 13 24.77 -29.62 -17.87
N ASP A 14 26.06 -29.64 -17.51
CA ASP A 14 26.82 -30.88 -17.26
C ASP A 14 26.20 -31.77 -16.18
N ASN A 15 25.65 -31.16 -15.13
CA ASN A 15 25.04 -31.86 -13.99
C ASN A 15 23.51 -31.90 -14.08
N GLY A 16 22.94 -31.60 -15.25
CA GLY A 16 21.50 -31.56 -15.47
C GLY A 16 20.76 -30.40 -14.80
N VAL A 17 21.46 -29.47 -14.13
CA VAL A 17 20.90 -28.28 -13.48
C VAL A 17 21.44 -27.03 -14.15
N ALA A 18 20.57 -26.25 -14.78
CA ALA A 18 20.94 -24.96 -15.34
C ALA A 18 21.09 -23.92 -14.23
N PHE A 19 22.13 -23.08 -14.34
CA PHE A 19 22.38 -21.96 -13.44
C PHE A 19 22.42 -22.33 -11.94
N PRO A 20 23.24 -23.31 -11.51
CA PRO A 20 23.21 -23.87 -10.15
C PRO A 20 23.57 -22.87 -9.03
N LYS A 21 24.21 -21.75 -9.39
CA LYS A 21 24.66 -20.69 -8.45
C LYS A 21 23.93 -19.35 -8.64
N LEU A 22 22.91 -19.30 -9.50
CA LEU A 22 22.23 -18.05 -9.80
C LEU A 22 21.30 -17.67 -8.65
N GLU A 23 21.60 -16.55 -8.01
CA GLU A 23 20.81 -16.00 -6.90
C GLU A 23 19.87 -14.87 -7.33
N GLN A 24 20.21 -14.19 -8.44
CA GLN A 24 19.47 -13.05 -8.95
C GLN A 24 19.26 -13.21 -10.45
N PHE A 25 18.01 -13.08 -10.90
CA PHE A 25 17.67 -13.15 -12.30
C PHE A 25 16.82 -11.93 -12.68
N HIS A 26 17.29 -11.17 -13.66
CA HIS A 26 16.69 -9.91 -14.06
C HIS A 26 16.41 -9.91 -15.56
N ILE A 27 15.17 -9.62 -15.94
CA ILE A 27 14.71 -9.45 -17.31
C ILE A 27 14.26 -8.00 -17.45
N SER A 28 14.99 -7.22 -18.25
CA SER A 28 14.71 -5.79 -18.44
C SER A 28 14.59 -5.44 -19.91
N LYS A 29 13.70 -4.49 -20.24
CA LYS A 29 13.66 -3.81 -21.54
C LYS A 29 13.43 -4.74 -22.73
N MET A 30 12.80 -5.89 -22.49
CA MET A 30 12.46 -6.84 -23.54
C MET A 30 11.07 -6.56 -24.09
N SER A 31 10.95 -5.47 -24.87
CA SER A 31 9.67 -4.94 -25.38
C SER A 31 8.86 -5.92 -26.25
N ASN A 32 9.49 -6.97 -26.77
CA ASN A 32 8.84 -7.99 -27.58
C ASN A 32 8.71 -9.35 -26.89
N LEU A 33 9.26 -9.53 -25.69
CA LEU A 33 9.20 -10.80 -24.97
C LEU A 33 7.76 -11.08 -24.54
N LYS A 34 7.23 -12.22 -24.98
CA LYS A 34 5.91 -12.74 -24.65
C LYS A 34 5.98 -13.82 -23.59
N SER A 35 6.95 -14.72 -23.71
CA SER A 35 7.10 -15.83 -22.79
C SER A 35 8.58 -16.21 -22.63
N LEU A 36 8.92 -16.66 -21.44
CA LEU A 36 10.19 -17.30 -21.11
C LEU A 36 9.88 -18.74 -20.70
N SER A 37 10.10 -19.66 -21.63
CA SER A 37 9.79 -21.08 -21.50
C SER A 37 11.02 -21.88 -21.89
N GLY A 38 11.55 -22.71 -21.00
CA GLY A 38 12.78 -23.45 -21.33
C GLY A 38 13.58 -23.88 -20.12
N LEU A 39 13.34 -23.27 -18.96
CA LEU A 39 13.90 -23.69 -17.69
C LEU A 39 13.05 -24.82 -17.10
N GLU A 40 13.71 -25.84 -16.60
CA GLU A 40 13.10 -27.04 -16.06
C GLU A 40 12.96 -26.94 -14.53
N LYS A 41 12.19 -27.86 -13.96
CA LYS A 41 12.10 -28.03 -12.50
C LYS A 41 13.48 -28.35 -11.93
N GLY A 42 13.89 -27.58 -10.91
CA GLY A 42 15.17 -27.77 -10.22
C GLY A 42 16.30 -26.92 -10.80
N ASP A 43 16.09 -26.26 -11.94
CA ASP A 43 16.99 -25.21 -12.41
C ASP A 43 16.95 -24.02 -11.44
N MET A 44 18.07 -23.29 -11.35
CA MET A 44 18.25 -22.13 -10.45
C MET A 44 17.85 -22.42 -8.98
N PRO A 45 18.41 -23.45 -8.33
CA PRO A 45 18.02 -23.86 -6.97
C PRO A 45 18.28 -22.78 -5.90
N LEU A 46 19.19 -21.84 -6.17
CA LEU A 46 19.57 -20.76 -5.27
C LEU A 46 18.93 -19.41 -5.64
N LEU A 47 17.98 -19.37 -6.58
CA LEU A 47 17.38 -18.10 -7.00
C LEU A 47 16.60 -17.47 -5.85
N MET A 48 17.04 -16.30 -5.40
CA MET A 48 16.43 -15.54 -4.29
C MET A 48 15.65 -14.32 -4.77
N ASN A 49 16.10 -13.69 -5.86
CA ASN A 49 15.52 -12.46 -6.40
C ASN A 49 15.21 -12.61 -7.88
N PHE A 50 13.94 -12.45 -8.25
CA PHE A 50 13.53 -12.40 -9.65
C PHE A 50 12.91 -11.04 -9.97
N ARG A 51 13.35 -10.44 -11.08
CA ARG A 51 12.87 -9.12 -11.52
C ARG A 51 12.48 -9.13 -12.98
N VAL A 52 11.32 -8.56 -13.26
CA VAL A 52 10.82 -8.27 -14.61
C VAL A 52 10.54 -6.78 -14.71
N VAL A 53 11.21 -6.08 -15.61
CA VAL A 53 11.09 -4.62 -15.77
C VAL A 53 10.94 -4.26 -17.25
N GLU A 54 9.97 -3.41 -17.60
CA GLU A 54 9.78 -2.92 -18.98
C GLU A 54 9.65 -4.07 -20.00
N CYS A 55 8.80 -5.06 -19.67
CA CYS A 55 8.49 -6.22 -20.52
C CYS A 55 6.99 -6.26 -20.84
N PRO A 56 6.46 -5.26 -21.59
CA PRO A 56 5.02 -5.01 -21.71
C PRO A 56 4.23 -6.12 -22.43
N LYS A 57 4.91 -7.01 -23.17
CA LYS A 57 4.25 -8.12 -23.87
C LYS A 57 4.29 -9.45 -23.11
N LEU A 58 4.98 -9.51 -21.97
CA LEU A 58 5.11 -10.73 -21.18
C LEU A 58 3.73 -11.08 -20.60
N ASP A 59 3.20 -12.24 -20.98
CA ASP A 59 1.86 -12.69 -20.58
C ASP A 59 1.87 -13.68 -19.41
N SER A 60 3.03 -14.27 -19.12
CA SER A 60 3.21 -15.31 -18.11
C SER A 60 4.62 -15.27 -17.50
N LEU A 61 4.70 -15.56 -16.21
CA LEU A 61 5.98 -15.83 -15.54
C LEU A 61 6.43 -17.27 -15.85
N PRO A 62 7.74 -17.56 -15.81
CA PRO A 62 8.22 -18.92 -16.04
C PRO A 62 7.72 -19.89 -14.97
N SER A 63 7.14 -21.01 -15.38
CA SER A 63 6.57 -22.01 -14.46
C SER A 63 7.62 -22.67 -13.54
N CYS A 64 8.91 -22.59 -13.89
CA CYS A 64 9.98 -23.08 -13.02
C CYS A 64 10.03 -22.35 -11.66
N LEU A 65 9.48 -21.13 -11.56
CA LEU A 65 9.43 -20.37 -10.29
C LEU A 65 8.61 -21.08 -9.21
N GLU A 66 7.64 -21.91 -9.59
CA GLU A 66 6.89 -22.77 -8.64
C GLU A 66 7.80 -23.76 -7.89
N HIS A 67 9.00 -23.99 -8.42
CA HIS A 67 9.99 -24.92 -7.87
C HIS A 67 11.24 -24.23 -7.31
N CYS A 68 11.38 -22.91 -7.46
CA CYS A 68 12.46 -22.12 -6.88
C CYS A 68 12.23 -21.89 -5.38
N MET A 69 12.57 -22.88 -4.55
CA MET A 69 12.30 -22.84 -3.10
C MET A 69 13.09 -21.77 -2.33
N ALA A 70 14.15 -21.21 -2.93
CA ALA A 70 14.92 -20.10 -2.39
C ALA A 70 14.35 -18.71 -2.76
N LEU A 71 13.36 -18.63 -3.66
CA LEU A 71 12.87 -17.36 -4.20
C LEU A 71 12.03 -16.61 -3.17
N THR A 72 12.60 -15.58 -2.58
CA THR A 72 11.96 -14.79 -1.53
C THR A 72 11.44 -13.45 -2.01
N ASN A 73 11.97 -12.92 -3.12
CA ASN A 73 11.64 -11.57 -3.60
C ASN A 73 11.31 -11.56 -5.09
N LEU A 74 10.17 -10.96 -5.44
CA LEU A 74 9.72 -10.78 -6.81
C LEU A 74 9.38 -9.31 -7.05
N HIS A 75 10.00 -8.71 -8.08
CA HIS A 75 9.71 -7.35 -8.54
C HIS A 75 9.20 -7.38 -9.98
N ILE A 76 8.02 -6.81 -10.22
CA ILE A 76 7.43 -6.74 -11.55
C ILE A 76 7.01 -5.31 -11.85
N GLU A 77 7.55 -4.75 -12.92
CA GLU A 77 7.31 -3.38 -13.34
C GLU A 77 7.08 -3.31 -14.85
N HIS A 78 5.97 -2.69 -15.26
CA HIS A 78 5.60 -2.56 -16.68
C HIS A 78 5.57 -3.90 -17.45
N ALA A 79 4.98 -4.95 -16.86
CA ALA A 79 4.61 -6.19 -17.55
C ALA A 79 3.12 -6.15 -17.93
N ASP A 80 2.78 -5.25 -18.86
CA ASP A 80 1.41 -4.85 -19.20
C ASP A 80 0.51 -5.94 -19.80
N SER A 81 1.05 -7.10 -20.18
CA SER A 81 0.26 -8.26 -20.63
C SER A 81 0.07 -9.30 -19.54
N LEU A 82 0.74 -9.19 -18.40
CA LEU A 82 0.65 -10.15 -17.31
C LEU A 82 -0.68 -9.94 -16.57
N GLU A 83 -1.55 -10.96 -16.60
CA GLU A 83 -2.88 -10.88 -15.99
C GLU A 83 -2.94 -11.49 -14.58
N ALA A 84 -2.04 -12.43 -14.27
CA ALA A 84 -2.03 -13.14 -13.00
C ALA A 84 -0.61 -13.44 -12.51
N ILE A 85 -0.46 -13.48 -11.19
CA ILE A 85 0.70 -14.04 -10.48
C ILE A 85 0.19 -15.13 -9.55
N ASP A 86 0.63 -16.36 -9.76
CA ASP A 86 0.16 -17.51 -9.01
C ASP A 86 1.27 -18.49 -8.62
N ASN A 87 1.00 -19.29 -7.58
CA ASN A 87 1.73 -20.50 -7.24
C ASN A 87 3.25 -20.37 -7.02
N ILE A 88 3.73 -19.28 -6.40
CA ILE A 88 5.14 -19.15 -5.96
C ILE A 88 5.23 -19.40 -4.45
N PRO A 89 5.43 -20.65 -3.99
CA PRO A 89 5.23 -21.03 -2.59
C PRO A 89 6.29 -20.48 -1.62
N SER A 90 7.46 -20.11 -2.12
CA SER A 90 8.60 -19.58 -1.36
C SER A 90 8.56 -18.06 -1.17
N LEU A 91 7.73 -17.36 -1.94
CA LEU A 91 7.75 -15.90 -2.05
C LEU A 91 7.35 -15.22 -0.74
N ILE A 92 8.16 -14.28 -0.28
CA ILE A 92 7.96 -13.52 0.97
C ILE A 92 7.58 -12.07 0.65
N GLU A 93 8.22 -11.47 -0.34
CA GLU A 93 8.03 -10.08 -0.73
C GLU A 93 7.67 -9.97 -2.22
N LEU A 94 6.60 -9.23 -2.51
CA LEU A 94 6.13 -8.96 -3.85
C LEU A 94 5.96 -7.46 -4.05
N GLU A 95 6.70 -6.89 -5.00
CA GLU A 95 6.53 -5.51 -5.44
C GLU A 95 6.04 -5.47 -6.90
N ILE A 96 4.92 -4.82 -7.13
CA ILE A 96 4.28 -4.69 -8.44
C ILE A 96 4.05 -3.22 -8.73
N ARG A 97 4.53 -2.76 -9.88
CA ARG A 97 4.47 -1.35 -10.28
C ARG A 97 3.97 -1.19 -11.70
N GLU A 98 2.94 -0.37 -11.88
CA GLU A 98 2.46 0.07 -13.19
C GLU A 98 2.17 -1.10 -14.15
N ASN A 99 1.59 -2.19 -13.62
CA ASN A 99 1.15 -3.33 -14.41
C ASN A 99 -0.32 -3.14 -14.79
N SER A 100 -0.58 -2.72 -16.03
CA SER A 100 -1.89 -2.23 -16.44
C SER A 100 -2.98 -3.31 -16.61
N LYS A 101 -2.61 -4.59 -16.75
CA LYS A 101 -3.56 -5.70 -16.91
C LYS A 101 -3.54 -6.74 -15.79
N LEU A 102 -2.71 -6.54 -14.76
CA LEU A 102 -2.68 -7.48 -13.65
C LEU A 102 -4.02 -7.43 -12.90
N LYS A 103 -4.71 -8.57 -12.86
CA LYS A 103 -6.01 -8.74 -12.21
C LYS A 103 -5.88 -9.56 -10.94
N MET A 104 -5.05 -10.61 -10.96
CA MET A 104 -5.08 -11.64 -9.92
C MET A 104 -3.71 -11.92 -9.29
N ILE A 105 -3.70 -12.04 -7.96
CA ILE A 105 -2.59 -12.58 -7.17
C ILE A 105 -3.14 -13.74 -6.34
N THR A 106 -2.64 -14.95 -6.56
CA THR A 106 -3.18 -16.13 -5.89
C THR A 106 -2.12 -17.10 -5.37
N ASN A 107 -2.45 -17.86 -4.33
CA ASN A 107 -1.66 -18.99 -3.83
C ASN A 107 -0.22 -18.67 -3.39
N LEU A 108 0.06 -17.42 -2.99
CA LEU A 108 1.35 -17.02 -2.45
C LEU A 108 1.39 -17.24 -0.92
N ARG A 109 1.49 -18.51 -0.52
CA ARG A 109 1.22 -18.94 0.87
C ARG A 109 2.13 -18.30 1.93
N ARG A 110 3.37 -17.98 1.56
CA ARG A 110 4.39 -17.37 2.42
C ARG A 110 4.52 -15.87 2.25
N LEU A 111 3.68 -15.24 1.41
CA LEU A 111 3.77 -13.81 1.15
C LEU A 111 3.46 -13.04 2.44
N GLU A 112 4.39 -12.19 2.85
CA GLU A 112 4.29 -11.38 4.08
C GLU A 112 4.17 -9.89 3.77
N ASP A 113 4.86 -9.42 2.71
CA ASP A 113 4.89 -8.01 2.28
C ASP A 113 4.45 -7.89 0.82
N LEU A 114 3.38 -7.11 0.59
CA LEU A 114 2.84 -6.81 -0.73
C LEU A 114 2.85 -5.31 -0.98
N LYS A 115 3.58 -4.88 -2.02
CA LYS A 115 3.62 -3.49 -2.47
C LYS A 115 2.97 -3.38 -3.84
N VAL A 116 1.88 -2.62 -3.91
CA VAL A 116 1.11 -2.39 -5.14
C VAL A 116 1.17 -0.91 -5.48
N ILE A 117 1.73 -0.60 -6.65
CA ILE A 117 1.94 0.77 -7.10
C ILE A 117 1.27 0.96 -8.45
N ASN A 118 0.23 1.80 -8.53
CA ASN A 118 -0.53 2.13 -9.73
C ASN A 118 -1.01 0.88 -10.53
N CYS A 119 -1.62 -0.11 -9.87
CA CYS A 119 -2.12 -1.33 -10.50
C CYS A 119 -3.65 -1.38 -10.41
N LEU A 120 -4.32 -0.61 -11.27
CA LEU A 120 -5.73 -0.26 -11.15
C LEU A 120 -6.73 -1.39 -11.45
N LEU A 121 -6.29 -2.47 -12.09
CA LEU A 121 -7.15 -3.61 -12.44
C LEU A 121 -7.00 -4.79 -11.46
N LEU A 122 -6.12 -4.69 -10.46
CA LEU A 122 -5.95 -5.74 -9.47
C LEU A 122 -7.22 -5.85 -8.63
N ASP A 123 -7.94 -6.96 -8.76
CA ASP A 123 -9.26 -7.18 -8.15
C ASP A 123 -9.27 -8.38 -7.19
N ILE A 124 -8.37 -9.35 -7.39
CA ILE A 124 -8.34 -10.58 -6.61
C ILE A 124 -6.97 -10.77 -5.99
N VAL A 125 -6.93 -10.81 -4.65
CA VAL A 125 -5.78 -11.24 -3.85
C VAL A 125 -6.22 -12.32 -2.89
N GLN A 126 -5.85 -13.58 -3.14
CA GLN A 126 -6.36 -14.74 -2.38
C GLN A 126 -5.29 -15.81 -2.13
N GLY A 127 -5.48 -16.67 -1.13
CA GLY A 127 -4.51 -17.71 -0.81
C GLY A 127 -3.17 -17.17 -0.26
N VAL A 128 -3.22 -16.01 0.41
CA VAL A 128 -2.07 -15.32 1.04
C VAL A 128 -2.22 -15.22 2.57
N PRO A 129 -2.31 -16.35 3.30
CA PRO A 129 -2.60 -16.37 4.74
C PRO A 129 -1.54 -15.72 5.63
N SER A 130 -0.31 -15.53 5.12
CA SER A 130 0.81 -14.95 5.87
C SER A 130 0.91 -13.42 5.70
N LEU A 131 0.04 -12.82 4.89
CA LEU A 131 0.12 -11.41 4.51
C LEU A 131 -0.09 -10.53 5.73
N ARG A 132 0.91 -9.67 6.02
CA ARG A 132 0.95 -8.85 7.23
C ARG A 132 1.33 -7.39 6.97
N ALA A 133 1.99 -7.11 5.86
CA ALA A 133 2.35 -5.76 5.45
C ALA A 133 1.82 -5.51 4.04
N VAL A 134 1.13 -4.38 3.87
CA VAL A 134 0.67 -3.92 2.56
C VAL A 134 1.06 -2.46 2.40
N LEU A 135 1.64 -2.13 1.24
CA LEU A 135 1.80 -0.76 0.76
C LEU A 135 0.96 -0.59 -0.51
N LEU A 136 0.05 0.38 -0.47
CA LEU A 136 -0.73 0.81 -1.61
C LEU A 136 -0.25 2.19 -2.05
N ASN A 137 0.06 2.35 -3.33
CA ASN A 137 0.45 3.64 -3.88
C ASN A 137 -0.32 3.92 -5.17
N GLU A 138 -1.44 4.61 -5.03
CA GLU A 138 -2.36 4.91 -6.13
C GLU A 138 -2.31 6.40 -6.47
N ARG A 139 -1.22 6.81 -7.14
CA ARG A 139 -1.01 8.24 -7.45
C ARG A 139 -1.96 8.76 -8.51
N LYS A 140 -2.38 7.87 -9.41
CA LYS A 140 -3.19 8.18 -10.59
C LYS A 140 -4.69 7.93 -10.35
N SER A 141 -5.09 7.48 -9.16
CA SER A 141 -6.46 7.05 -8.87
C SER A 141 -6.94 7.52 -7.50
N ALA A 142 -8.22 7.87 -7.41
CA ALA A 142 -8.91 8.13 -6.14
C ALA A 142 -9.65 6.90 -5.60
N LYS A 143 -9.51 5.74 -6.25
CA LYS A 143 -10.20 4.51 -5.86
C LYS A 143 -9.39 3.72 -4.86
N PHE A 144 -10.07 3.23 -3.84
CA PHE A 144 -9.54 2.21 -2.95
C PHE A 144 -9.60 0.84 -3.64
N PRO A 145 -8.60 -0.03 -3.46
CA PRO A 145 -8.56 -1.32 -4.15
C PRO A 145 -9.68 -2.27 -3.72
N GLU A 146 -10.36 -2.88 -4.70
CA GLU A 146 -11.48 -3.81 -4.50
C GLU A 146 -11.09 -5.13 -3.84
N TRP A 147 -9.80 -5.51 -3.85
CA TRP A 147 -9.35 -6.71 -3.15
C TRP A 147 -9.18 -6.50 -1.63
N LEU A 148 -9.18 -5.24 -1.16
CA LEU A 148 -9.13 -4.89 0.26
C LEU A 148 -10.51 -4.50 0.77
N GLN A 149 -11.50 -5.38 0.61
CA GLN A 149 -12.88 -5.10 1.02
C GLN A 149 -13.24 -5.81 2.35
N PRO A 150 -14.23 -5.31 3.11
CA PRO A 150 -14.52 -5.79 4.46
C PRO A 150 -15.06 -7.22 4.54
N GLU A 151 -15.50 -7.82 3.44
CA GLU A 151 -16.07 -9.18 3.44
C GLU A 151 -15.02 -10.24 3.81
N LYS A 152 -13.74 -9.99 3.52
CA LYS A 152 -12.61 -10.87 3.86
C LYS A 152 -11.39 -10.03 4.28
N PRO A 153 -11.36 -9.52 5.51
CA PRO A 153 -10.29 -8.63 5.94
C PRO A 153 -8.98 -9.39 6.17
N PHE A 154 -7.89 -8.82 5.68
CA PHE A 154 -6.55 -9.25 6.07
C PHE A 154 -6.22 -8.73 7.47
N MET A 155 -5.61 -9.59 8.30
CA MET A 155 -5.12 -9.20 9.62
C MET A 155 -3.73 -8.58 9.48
N LEU A 156 -3.68 -7.34 8.97
CA LEU A 156 -2.42 -6.65 8.68
C LEU A 156 -1.79 -6.06 9.94
N ARG A 157 -0.48 -6.25 10.11
CA ARG A 157 0.32 -5.52 11.10
C ARG A 157 0.61 -4.08 10.66
N ARG A 158 0.72 -3.88 9.34
CA ARG A 158 1.07 -2.61 8.73
C ARG A 158 0.29 -2.43 7.43
N LEU A 159 -0.40 -1.30 7.32
CA LEU A 159 -0.99 -0.82 6.08
C LEU A 159 -0.47 0.58 5.80
N GLU A 160 0.21 0.75 4.68
CA GLU A 160 0.65 2.05 4.18
C GLU A 160 -0.15 2.44 2.95
N ILE A 161 -0.70 3.65 2.94
CA ILE A 161 -1.51 4.17 1.83
C ILE A 161 -0.88 5.47 1.36
N VAL A 162 -0.49 5.52 0.10
CA VAL A 162 -0.03 6.72 -0.58
C VAL A 162 -1.04 7.08 -1.66
N GLY A 163 -1.62 8.27 -1.56
CA GLY A 163 -2.74 8.64 -2.41
C GLY A 163 -2.99 10.14 -2.49
N ASN A 164 -3.97 10.52 -3.31
CA ASN A 164 -4.51 11.87 -3.30
C ASN A 164 -5.46 12.08 -2.11
N GLU A 165 -5.82 13.33 -1.84
CA GLU A 165 -6.65 13.68 -0.68
C GLU A 165 -8.01 12.99 -0.70
N VAL A 166 -8.63 12.81 -1.88
CA VAL A 166 -9.93 12.12 -2.04
C VAL A 166 -9.87 10.68 -1.53
N LEU A 167 -8.82 9.93 -1.91
CA LEU A 167 -8.60 8.56 -1.43
C LEU A 167 -8.29 8.50 0.07
N LEU A 168 -7.53 9.46 0.58
CA LEU A 168 -7.15 9.45 2.00
C LEU A 168 -8.32 9.90 2.90
N ASP A 169 -9.18 10.80 2.42
CA ASP A 169 -10.40 11.21 3.11
C ASP A 169 -11.41 10.07 3.23
N SER A 170 -11.51 9.22 2.20
CA SER A 170 -12.36 8.03 2.23
C SER A 170 -11.88 6.93 3.20
N CYS A 171 -10.72 7.14 3.86
CA CYS A 171 -10.11 6.22 4.82
C CYS A 171 -9.90 6.82 6.23
N SER A 172 -10.03 8.14 6.42
CA SER A 172 -9.43 8.84 7.56
C SER A 172 -10.36 9.17 8.72
N SER A 173 -11.58 8.61 8.77
CA SER A 173 -12.52 8.78 9.88
C SER A 173 -13.34 7.52 10.14
N ALA A 174 -13.94 7.41 11.32
CA ALA A 174 -14.83 6.30 11.67
C ALA A 174 -16.09 6.20 10.79
N THR A 175 -16.49 7.30 10.16
CA THR A 175 -17.63 7.37 9.23
C THR A 175 -17.21 7.22 7.78
N ALA A 176 -15.91 7.09 7.50
CA ALA A 176 -15.38 6.98 6.16
C ALA A 176 -15.71 5.60 5.55
N PRO A 177 -15.98 5.53 4.24
CA PRO A 177 -16.47 4.31 3.59
C PRO A 177 -15.52 3.12 3.73
N HIS A 178 -14.20 3.34 3.73
CA HIS A 178 -13.21 2.26 3.83
C HIS A 178 -12.72 2.01 5.26
N TRP A 179 -13.31 2.67 6.26
CA TRP A 179 -12.88 2.56 7.67
C TRP A 179 -12.94 1.13 8.21
N SER A 180 -13.89 0.32 7.74
CA SER A 180 -14.00 -1.11 8.06
C SER A 180 -12.73 -1.90 7.76
N VAL A 181 -11.98 -1.51 6.73
CA VAL A 181 -10.72 -2.13 6.33
C VAL A 181 -9.57 -1.56 7.17
N ILE A 182 -9.54 -0.24 7.32
CA ILE A 182 -8.50 0.50 8.06
C ILE A 182 -8.42 0.02 9.52
N GLN A 183 -9.56 -0.15 10.19
CA GLN A 183 -9.60 -0.57 11.60
C GLN A 183 -9.11 -2.00 11.85
N ASN A 184 -9.03 -2.83 10.80
CA ASN A 184 -8.55 -4.21 10.94
C ASN A 184 -7.03 -4.31 11.03
N ALA A 185 -6.30 -3.32 10.50
CA ALA A 185 -4.85 -3.26 10.57
C ALA A 185 -4.37 -2.75 11.94
N ASP A 186 -3.28 -3.32 12.47
CA ASP A 186 -2.70 -2.89 13.76
C ASP A 186 -2.21 -1.44 13.69
N HIS A 187 -1.56 -1.08 12.58
CA HIS A 187 -1.05 0.25 12.33
C HIS A 187 -1.27 0.66 10.88
N VAL A 188 -1.74 1.89 10.70
CA VAL A 188 -1.99 2.50 9.39
C VAL A 188 -1.24 3.81 9.29
N TRP A 189 -0.53 4.00 8.18
CA TRP A 189 0.08 5.26 7.80
C TRP A 189 -0.44 5.69 6.44
N ALA A 190 -0.89 6.94 6.35
CA ALA A 190 -1.40 7.51 5.12
C ALA A 190 -0.66 8.79 4.79
N ASN A 191 -0.09 8.84 3.60
CA ASN A 191 0.73 9.94 3.11
C ASN A 191 0.20 10.42 1.75
N LEU A 192 0.36 11.71 1.49
CA LEU A 192 0.12 12.28 0.17
C LEU A 192 1.19 11.84 -0.83
N THR A 193 0.92 12.05 -2.11
CA THR A 193 1.87 11.71 -3.20
C THR A 193 3.19 12.47 -3.14
N ASP A 194 3.22 13.62 -2.46
CA ASP A 194 4.42 14.42 -2.16
C ASP A 194 5.21 13.93 -0.92
N GLY A 195 4.72 12.89 -0.25
CA GLY A 195 5.32 12.33 0.97
C GLY A 195 4.83 12.98 2.26
N SER A 196 3.97 13.99 2.19
CA SER A 196 3.43 14.66 3.39
C SER A 196 2.50 13.73 4.16
N PHE A 197 2.67 13.69 5.48
CA PHE A 197 1.78 12.96 6.38
C PHE A 197 0.34 13.47 6.28
N TYR A 198 -0.63 12.54 6.15
CA TYR A 198 -2.05 12.87 6.09
C TYR A 198 -2.82 12.39 7.33
N PHE A 199 -2.77 11.09 7.63
CA PHE A 199 -3.29 10.52 8.87
C PHE A 199 -2.56 9.23 9.28
N SER A 200 -2.75 8.83 10.53
CA SER A 200 -2.35 7.51 11.04
C SER A 200 -3.38 6.97 12.01
N TYR A 201 -3.42 5.65 12.12
CA TYR A 201 -4.27 4.93 13.07
C TYR A 201 -3.48 3.83 13.77
N SER A 202 -3.76 3.62 15.06
CA SER A 202 -3.26 2.47 15.82
C SER A 202 -4.40 1.76 16.53
N LYS A 203 -4.60 0.48 16.19
CA LYS A 203 -5.68 -0.37 16.72
C LYS A 203 -5.59 -0.55 18.22
N SER A 204 -4.37 -0.69 18.75
CA SER A 204 -4.11 -0.87 20.19
C SER A 204 -4.63 0.27 21.06
N SER A 205 -4.66 1.49 20.51
CA SER A 205 -5.07 2.69 21.22
C SER A 205 -6.43 3.23 20.78
N GLY A 206 -6.95 2.75 19.65
CA GLY A 206 -8.13 3.32 18.99
C GLY A 206 -7.93 4.74 18.45
N ASN A 207 -6.72 5.31 18.56
CA ASN A 207 -6.46 6.71 18.23
C ASN A 207 -6.23 6.89 16.73
N ILE A 208 -6.89 7.91 16.18
CA ILE A 208 -6.66 8.43 14.84
C ILE A 208 -5.97 9.78 14.97
N HIS A 209 -4.79 9.92 14.38
CA HIS A 209 -4.09 11.19 14.30
C HIS A 209 -4.21 11.72 12.87
N ARG A 210 -4.75 12.93 12.69
CA ARG A 210 -4.96 13.56 11.38
C ARG A 210 -4.16 14.85 11.29
N SER A 211 -3.60 15.12 10.12
CA SER A 211 -2.95 16.40 9.82
C SER A 211 -3.96 17.54 9.79
N ALA A 212 -3.49 18.79 9.95
CA ALA A 212 -4.33 19.98 9.79
C ALA A 212 -5.02 20.03 8.41
N ARG A 213 -4.32 19.54 7.37
CA ARG A 213 -4.84 19.44 5.99
C ARG A 213 -6.03 18.46 5.92
N SER A 214 -5.91 17.28 6.52
CA SER A 214 -6.99 16.29 6.60
C SER A 214 -8.21 16.80 7.39
N LEU A 215 -7.99 17.54 8.47
CA LEU A 215 -9.07 18.13 9.26
C LEU A 215 -9.82 19.23 8.49
N ALA A 216 -9.09 20.08 7.76
CA ALA A 216 -9.68 21.15 6.98
C ALA A 216 -10.61 20.63 5.86
N GLN A 217 -10.25 19.55 5.16
CA GLN A 217 -11.11 18.98 4.12
C GLN A 217 -12.41 18.39 4.67
N THR A 218 -12.34 17.71 5.81
CA THR A 218 -13.56 17.17 6.45
C THR A 218 -14.54 18.30 6.81
N SER A 219 -14.04 19.49 7.16
CA SER A 219 -14.88 20.66 7.47
C SER A 219 -15.49 21.36 6.24
N LEU A 220 -14.91 21.18 5.05
CA LEU A 220 -15.46 21.74 3.81
C LEU A 220 -16.65 20.92 3.29
N HIS A 221 -16.70 19.62 3.60
CA HIS A 221 -17.79 18.72 3.22
C HIS A 221 -18.95 18.70 4.23
N SER A 222 -18.75 19.21 5.44
CA SER A 222 -19.80 19.46 6.40
C SER A 222 -20.31 20.89 6.26
N THR A 223 -21.29 21.11 5.36
CA THR A 223 -22.07 22.35 5.41
C THR A 223 -22.72 22.47 6.79
N PRO A 224 -22.46 23.52 7.58
CA PRO A 224 -23.25 23.76 8.78
C PRO A 224 -24.65 24.13 8.31
N SER A 225 -25.64 23.32 8.69
CA SER A 225 -27.04 23.71 8.61
C SER A 225 -27.27 24.85 9.60
N PHE A 226 -27.09 26.08 9.12
CA PHE A 226 -27.53 27.28 9.84
C PHE A 226 -29.06 27.34 9.76
N THR A 227 -29.72 26.67 10.71
CA THR A 227 -31.14 26.94 10.97
C THR A 227 -31.20 28.29 11.68
N MET A 228 -31.68 29.32 10.98
CA MET A 228 -32.02 30.59 11.63
C MET A 228 -33.09 30.33 12.70
N PRO A 229 -32.92 30.82 13.94
CA PRO A 229 -34.01 30.86 14.89
C PRO A 229 -35.10 31.77 14.32
N ILE A 230 -36.31 31.24 14.17
CA ILE A 230 -37.49 32.04 13.85
C ILE A 230 -37.73 32.98 15.04
N ALA A 231 -37.73 34.28 14.78
CA ALA A 231 -38.09 35.29 15.77
C ALA A 231 -39.53 35.07 16.25
N PRO A 232 -39.79 35.03 17.56
CA PRO A 232 -41.15 34.90 18.07
C PRO A 232 -41.93 36.20 17.76
N GLN A 233 -43.11 36.04 17.18
CA GLN A 233 -44.08 37.11 17.02
C GLN A 233 -44.66 37.46 18.39
N VAL A 234 -44.70 38.76 18.68
CA VAL A 234 -45.18 39.36 19.93
C VAL A 234 -46.71 39.41 19.87
N GLU A 235 -47.38 38.77 20.84
CA GLU A 235 -48.71 39.19 21.29
C GLU A 235 -48.62 39.43 22.79
N ASP A 236 -48.90 40.68 23.17
CA ASP A 236 -48.91 41.21 24.52
C ASP A 236 -50.03 40.57 25.36
N VAL A 237 -49.69 39.98 26.51
CA VAL A 237 -50.51 40.05 27.72
C VAL A 237 -49.60 40.12 28.95
N VAL A 238 -49.74 41.22 29.68
CA VAL A 238 -49.07 41.57 30.94
C VAL A 238 -49.50 40.65 32.09
N SER A 239 -48.55 40.20 32.91
CA SER A 239 -48.63 40.31 34.38
C SER A 239 -47.29 40.06 35.07
N MET A 240 -47.09 40.86 36.11
CA MET A 240 -45.92 41.04 36.96
C MET A 240 -45.69 39.83 37.88
N ASP A 241 -44.42 39.43 38.10
CA ASP A 241 -43.81 39.44 39.45
C ASP A 241 -42.32 39.04 39.44
N GLU A 242 -41.62 39.70 40.36
CA GLU A 242 -40.22 39.75 40.81
C GLU A 242 -39.56 38.38 41.19
N VAL A 243 -38.25 38.13 41.42
CA VAL A 243 -36.91 38.80 41.41
C VAL A 243 -35.84 37.69 41.67
N ILE A 244 -34.54 38.01 41.49
CA ILE A 244 -33.30 37.39 42.07
C ILE A 244 -32.39 36.52 41.17
N SER A 245 -31.45 37.24 40.52
CA SER A 245 -29.97 37.13 40.49
C SER A 245 -29.17 35.79 40.46
N SER A 246 -28.12 35.86 39.62
CA SER A 246 -26.67 35.73 39.90
C SER A 246 -25.85 34.48 39.49
N ASN A 247 -24.81 34.80 38.71
CA ASN A 247 -23.40 34.33 38.70
C ASN A 247 -23.05 32.94 38.16
N GLU A 248 -22.21 32.78 37.12
CA GLU A 248 -20.77 33.08 36.89
C GLU A 248 -19.82 31.88 37.16
N GLN A 249 -18.71 31.87 36.39
CA GLN A 249 -17.46 31.07 36.45
C GLN A 249 -17.37 29.88 35.45
N ILE A 250 -16.53 29.90 34.40
CA ILE A 250 -15.07 30.15 34.25
C ILE A 250 -14.20 29.10 34.96
N GLY A 251 -13.50 28.30 34.15
CA GLY A 251 -12.39 27.44 34.55
C GLY A 251 -11.49 27.10 33.35
N GLN A 252 -10.50 27.96 33.09
CA GLN A 252 -9.37 27.72 32.18
C GLN A 252 -8.25 26.92 32.88
N SER A 253 -7.26 26.50 32.06
CA SER A 253 -5.86 26.15 32.40
C SER A 253 -5.58 24.63 32.45
N THR A 254 -4.55 24.07 31.81
CA THR A 254 -3.20 24.59 31.60
C THR A 254 -2.45 23.80 30.52
N ARG A 255 -1.69 24.49 29.66
CA ARG A 255 -0.61 23.95 28.81
C ARG A 255 0.55 23.42 29.66
N ARG A 256 1.17 22.30 29.25
CA ARG A 256 2.63 22.12 29.39
C ARG A 256 3.20 21.43 28.15
N ARG A 257 4.35 21.97 27.76
CA ARG A 257 5.15 21.76 26.55
C ARG A 257 6.39 20.97 26.96
N TRP A 258 6.68 19.86 26.29
CA TRP A 258 8.01 19.26 26.26
C TRP A 258 8.38 19.01 24.80
N MET A 259 9.53 19.57 24.42
CA MET A 259 10.16 19.43 23.11
C MET A 259 11.41 18.58 23.27
N ARG A 260 11.73 17.85 22.19
CA ARG A 260 13.06 17.37 21.78
C ARG A 260 13.62 16.15 22.51
N THR A 261 13.42 14.99 21.88
CA THR A 261 14.47 14.01 21.55
C THR A 261 13.93 13.06 20.49
N ASP A 262 13.96 13.42 19.20
CA ASP A 262 13.69 12.44 18.12
C ASP A 262 14.26 12.80 16.74
N LEU A 263 15.00 13.91 16.62
CA LEU A 263 15.56 14.38 15.35
C LEU A 263 16.92 13.76 14.97
N LEU A 264 17.47 12.85 15.78
CA LEU A 264 18.76 12.22 15.50
C LEU A 264 18.64 10.84 14.86
N PHE A 265 17.50 10.15 14.98
CA PHE A 265 17.32 8.82 14.39
C PHE A 265 16.91 8.85 12.90
N THR A 266 16.25 9.91 12.45
CA THR A 266 15.83 10.05 11.05
C THR A 266 16.97 10.49 10.12
N ALA A 267 17.98 11.20 10.64
CA ALA A 267 19.14 11.62 9.85
C ALA A 267 20.08 10.45 9.48
N LEU A 268 20.20 9.43 10.33
CA LEU A 268 21.08 8.27 10.10
C LEU A 268 20.59 7.35 8.97
N LEU A 269 19.27 7.26 8.75
CA LEU A 269 18.69 6.47 7.66
C LEU A 269 18.89 7.11 6.27
N PHE A 270 18.90 8.45 6.20
CA PHE A 270 19.13 9.15 4.93
C PHE A 270 20.59 9.10 4.47
N VAL A 271 21.56 9.10 5.40
CA VAL A 271 22.99 8.97 5.07
C VAL A 271 23.29 7.56 4.54
N ALA A 272 22.68 6.51 5.11
CA ALA A 272 22.87 5.14 4.64
C ALA A 272 22.32 4.92 3.21
N ALA A 273 21.17 5.51 2.88
CA ALA A 273 20.59 5.43 1.54
C ALA A 273 21.42 6.19 0.48
N HIS A 274 22.03 7.32 0.83
CA HIS A 274 22.91 8.06 -0.07
C HIS A 274 24.27 7.38 -0.30
N ILE A 275 24.84 6.72 0.71
CA ILE A 275 26.09 5.96 0.54
C ILE A 275 25.87 4.74 -0.37
N PHE A 276 24.71 4.08 -0.28
CA PHE A 276 24.39 2.94 -1.16
C PHE A 276 24.10 3.36 -2.61
N PHE A 277 23.53 4.55 -2.82
CA PHE A 277 23.24 5.08 -4.17
C PHE A 277 24.47 5.66 -4.90
N LEU A 278 25.50 6.08 -4.16
CA LEU A 278 26.77 6.55 -4.76
C LEU A 278 27.74 5.41 -5.09
N SER A 279 27.62 4.24 -4.43
CA SER A 279 28.47 3.07 -4.70
C SER A 279 28.07 2.31 -5.98
N THR A 280 26.91 2.58 -6.57
CA THR A 280 26.43 1.93 -7.80
C THR A 280 26.70 2.74 -9.08
N LYS A 281 27.48 3.82 -8.98
CA LYS A 281 27.87 4.67 -10.11
C LYS A 281 29.38 4.73 -10.40
N TYR A 282 30.16 3.76 -9.89
CA TYR A 282 31.53 3.53 -10.35
C TYR A 282 31.71 2.06 -10.73
#